data_AF-A0AAD4BWG4-F1
#
_entry.id   AF-A0AAD4BWG4-F1
#
_cell.length_a   1.000
_cell.length_b   1.000
_cell.length_c   1.000
_cell.angle_alpha   90.00
_cell.angle_beta   90.00
_cell.angle_gamma   90.00
#
_symmetry.space_group_name_H-M   'P 1'
#
loop_
_entity.id
_entity.type
_entity.pdbx_description
1 polymer ?
#
loop_
_entity_poly.entity_id
_entity_poly.type
_entity_poly.pdbx_seq_one_letter_code
_entity_poly.pdbx_strand_id
1 'polypeptide(L)'
;MDVLSHFGGLDELIQVIYQGFERFIVLSTVNESAWTIYVGLKGPEGRWWRASWTARDITQFVGSKSSSQILASFAHNLSEAFVKGELCVGDWAPDEGARINLTLGPTSKKPVHIPLVELSAKEAASHATSILSAIALQAQSRKCRLHPPSFSAQTAVTAGPSHAKSVTQVHSPPKKAHTPASASTAPPQVEDETRAAQRKIKALEVELQHVKAAKKAKSKSPSSEVEPKPLATRPPKGASLANPHKKARKYQEVEFESDGD
;
A
#
# COMPACT_ATOMS: atom_id res chain seq x y z
N MET A 1 -12.48 -2.98 26.48
CA MET A 1 -12.33 -3.40 25.07
C MET A 1 -11.34 -2.48 24.41
N ASP A 2 -10.52 -3.02 23.52
CA ASP A 2 -9.63 -2.21 22.69
C ASP A 2 -10.46 -1.37 21.69
N VAL A 3 -9.96 -0.19 21.32
CA VAL A 3 -10.66 0.70 20.37
C VAL A 3 -10.73 0.04 19.00
N LEU A 4 -9.63 -0.57 18.55
CA LEU A 4 -9.49 -1.16 17.22
C LEU A 4 -10.33 -2.43 17.03
N SER A 5 -10.74 -3.10 18.12
CA SER A 5 -11.63 -4.27 18.02
C SER A 5 -13.00 -3.95 17.40
N HIS A 6 -13.43 -2.68 17.44
CA HIS A 6 -14.68 -2.24 16.79
C HIS A 6 -14.51 -2.01 15.28
N PHE A 7 -13.27 -1.91 14.80
CA PHE A 7 -12.94 -1.55 13.42
C PHE A 7 -12.72 -2.77 12.52
N GLY A 8 -12.92 -4.00 13.00
CA GLY A 8 -12.73 -5.21 12.20
C GLY A 8 -13.54 -5.25 10.89
N GLY A 9 -14.70 -4.57 10.83
CA GLY A 9 -15.49 -4.44 9.60
C GLY A 9 -14.86 -3.54 8.52
N LEU A 10 -13.77 -2.85 8.83
CA LEU A 10 -12.97 -2.07 7.89
C LEU A 10 -11.75 -2.85 7.39
N ASP A 11 -11.52 -4.07 7.88
CA ASP A 11 -10.41 -4.90 7.40
C ASP A 11 -10.71 -5.48 6.01
N GLU A 12 -9.65 -5.67 5.24
CA GLU A 12 -9.67 -6.25 3.89
C GLU A 12 -10.67 -5.60 2.89
N LEU A 13 -11.06 -4.33 3.11
CA LEU A 13 -11.92 -3.63 2.16
C LEU A 13 -11.12 -3.08 0.97
N ILE A 14 -11.66 -3.28 -0.22
CA ILE A 14 -11.08 -2.81 -1.49
C ILE A 14 -12.16 -2.06 -2.27
N GLN A 15 -11.86 -0.86 -2.75
CA GLN A 15 -12.77 -0.08 -3.56
C GLN A 15 -12.04 0.74 -4.64
N VAL A 16 -12.75 1.10 -5.71
CA VAL A 16 -12.22 1.99 -6.76
C VAL A 16 -12.98 3.32 -6.74
N ILE A 17 -12.22 4.43 -6.70
CA ILE A 17 -12.75 5.79 -6.85
C ILE A 17 -12.52 6.24 -8.29
N TYR A 18 -13.57 6.80 -8.90
CA TYR A 18 -13.52 7.45 -10.21
C TYR A 18 -13.68 8.96 -10.04
N GLN A 19 -12.67 9.73 -10.41
CA GLN A 19 -12.70 11.20 -10.35
C GLN A 19 -12.14 11.79 -11.64
N GLY A 20 -13.03 12.24 -12.51
CA GLY A 20 -12.67 12.65 -13.86
C GLY A 20 -12.05 11.48 -14.64
N PHE A 21 -10.81 11.65 -15.10
CA PHE A 21 -10.05 10.61 -15.78
C PHE A 21 -9.22 9.73 -14.84
N GLU A 22 -9.09 10.16 -13.59
CA GLU A 22 -8.28 9.47 -12.60
C GLU A 22 -9.05 8.32 -11.96
N ARG A 23 -8.31 7.23 -11.71
CA ARG A 23 -8.84 6.05 -11.03
C ARG A 23 -7.93 5.74 -9.87
N PHE A 24 -8.49 5.77 -8.67
CA PHE A 24 -7.79 5.43 -7.44
C PHE A 24 -8.28 4.09 -6.91
N ILE A 25 -7.35 3.25 -6.47
CA ILE A 25 -7.64 2.02 -5.74
C ILE A 25 -7.47 2.33 -4.26
N VAL A 26 -8.49 2.08 -3.46
CA VAL A 26 -8.44 2.24 -2.00
C VAL A 26 -8.44 0.87 -1.36
N LEU A 27 -7.48 0.64 -0.48
CA LEU A 27 -7.36 -0.56 0.35
C LEU A 27 -7.45 -0.15 1.81
N SER A 28 -8.23 -0.88 2.59
CA SER A 28 -8.35 -0.71 4.03
C SER A 28 -7.90 -1.98 4.73
N THR A 29 -7.09 -1.82 5.77
CA THR A 29 -6.53 -2.92 6.57
C THR A 29 -6.56 -2.54 8.04
N VAL A 30 -6.91 -3.47 8.91
CA VAL A 30 -6.92 -3.28 10.35
C VAL A 30 -6.04 -4.34 10.99
N ASN A 31 -5.12 -3.90 11.83
CA ASN A 31 -4.34 -4.79 12.67
C ASN A 31 -4.45 -4.37 14.14
N GLU A 32 -3.74 -5.07 15.02
CA GLU A 32 -3.76 -4.82 16.47
C GLU A 32 -3.27 -3.42 16.87
N SER A 33 -2.55 -2.72 15.99
CA SER A 33 -1.92 -1.43 16.29
C SER A 33 -2.59 -0.22 15.63
N ALA A 34 -3.18 -0.41 14.45
CA ALA A 34 -3.78 0.68 13.68
C ALA A 34 -4.75 0.18 12.61
N TRP A 35 -5.68 1.06 12.26
CA TRP A 35 -6.40 1.03 11.00
C TRP A 35 -5.58 1.80 9.95
N THR A 36 -5.22 1.14 8.85
CA THR A 36 -4.40 1.70 7.79
C THR A 36 -5.11 1.66 6.45
N ILE A 37 -5.11 2.80 5.76
CA ILE A 37 -5.69 2.97 4.43
C ILE A 37 -4.55 3.23 3.45
N TYR A 38 -4.58 2.54 2.33
CA TYR A 38 -3.71 2.79 1.19
C TYR A 38 -4.55 3.28 0.01
N VAL A 39 -4.04 4.27 -0.70
CA VAL A 39 -4.65 4.78 -1.94
C VAL A 39 -3.60 4.66 -3.03
N GLY A 40 -3.88 3.94 -4.11
CA GLY A 40 -2.99 3.81 -5.27
C GLY A 40 -3.59 4.52 -6.48
N LEU A 41 -2.81 5.32 -7.19
CA LEU A 41 -3.22 5.91 -8.46
C LEU A 41 -2.98 4.93 -9.60
N LYS A 42 -3.99 4.70 -10.44
CA LYS A 42 -3.83 3.94 -11.67
C LYS A 42 -3.03 4.75 -12.68
N GLY A 43 -1.78 4.38 -12.90
CA GLY A 43 -0.93 4.98 -13.93
C GLY A 43 0.44 4.35 -14.00
N PRO A 44 1.27 4.74 -14.97
CA PRO A 44 2.65 4.26 -15.08
C PRO A 44 3.53 4.73 -13.91
N GLU A 45 3.12 5.79 -13.21
CA GLU A 45 3.89 6.37 -12.10
C GLU A 45 3.91 5.48 -10.85
N GLY A 46 2.95 4.57 -10.71
CA GLY A 46 2.88 3.64 -9.57
C GLY A 46 2.83 4.35 -8.22
N ARG A 47 2.15 5.51 -8.14
CA ARG A 47 2.06 6.32 -6.93
C ARG A 47 1.07 5.76 -5.94
N TRP A 48 1.46 5.78 -4.67
CA TRP A 48 0.65 5.32 -3.55
C TRP A 48 0.74 6.29 -2.39
N TRP A 49 -0.34 6.40 -1.64
CA TRP A 49 -0.40 7.11 -0.37
C TRP A 49 -0.90 6.20 0.73
N ARG A 50 -0.58 6.57 1.96
CA ARG A 50 -0.97 5.86 3.17
C ARG A 50 -1.49 6.82 4.23
N ALA A 51 -2.56 6.43 4.90
CA ALA A 51 -2.97 6.95 6.20
C ALA A 51 -2.97 5.82 7.23
N SER A 52 -2.63 6.13 8.48
CA SER A 52 -2.67 5.17 9.58
C SER A 52 -3.22 5.85 10.81
N TRP A 53 -4.29 5.30 11.36
CA TRP A 53 -4.98 5.78 12.57
C TRP A 53 -4.81 4.75 13.67
N THR A 54 -4.10 5.14 14.71
CA THR A 54 -3.96 4.38 15.94
C THR A 54 -5.22 4.55 16.82
N ALA A 55 -5.32 3.75 17.88
CA ALA A 55 -6.36 3.95 18.90
C ALA A 55 -6.40 5.40 19.45
N ARG A 56 -5.23 6.06 19.54
CA ARG A 56 -5.13 7.46 19.97
C ARG A 56 -5.76 8.41 18.96
N ASP A 57 -5.50 8.21 17.66
CA ASP A 57 -6.03 9.08 16.61
C ASP A 57 -7.55 8.94 16.52
N ILE A 58 -8.05 7.70 16.61
CA ILE A 58 -9.50 7.41 16.62
C ILE A 58 -10.17 8.07 17.83
N THR A 59 -9.62 7.89 19.04
CA THR A 59 -10.20 8.49 20.24
C THR A 59 -10.09 10.02 20.24
N GLN A 60 -9.04 10.59 19.65
CA GLN A 60 -8.95 12.03 19.47
C GLN A 60 -10.01 12.55 18.48
N PHE A 61 -10.30 11.80 17.42
CA PHE A 61 -11.28 12.17 16.41
C PHE A 61 -12.73 12.03 16.89
N VAL A 62 -13.09 10.86 17.44
CA VAL A 62 -14.46 10.57 17.89
C VAL A 62 -14.76 11.22 19.25
N GLY A 63 -13.71 11.39 20.08
CA GLY A 63 -13.78 11.95 21.42
C GLY A 63 -13.31 10.95 22.49
N SER A 64 -12.51 11.43 23.44
CA SER A 64 -11.84 10.60 24.46
C SER A 64 -12.79 9.90 25.45
N LYS A 65 -14.06 10.31 25.48
CA LYS A 65 -15.11 9.74 26.33
C LYS A 65 -16.17 8.98 25.53
N SER A 66 -15.85 8.57 24.31
CA SER A 66 -16.77 7.81 23.47
C SER A 66 -17.10 6.46 24.08
N SER A 67 -18.39 6.13 24.16
CA SER A 67 -18.82 4.79 24.56
C SER A 67 -18.49 3.76 23.47
N SER A 68 -18.45 2.47 23.84
CA SER A 68 -18.26 1.37 22.88
C SER A 68 -19.32 1.39 21.77
N GLN A 69 -20.57 1.74 22.09
CA GLN A 69 -21.64 1.88 21.10
C GLN A 69 -21.34 3.00 20.07
N ILE A 70 -20.84 4.15 20.53
CA ILE A 70 -20.48 5.26 19.62
C ILE A 70 -19.33 4.83 18.70
N LEU A 71 -18.32 4.14 19.24
CA LEU A 71 -17.20 3.63 18.45
C LEU A 71 -17.65 2.59 17.42
N ALA A 72 -18.52 1.66 17.82
CA ALA A 72 -19.08 0.65 16.92
C ALA A 72 -19.91 1.30 15.80
N SER A 73 -20.80 2.24 16.12
CA SER A 73 -21.58 2.97 15.11
C SER A 73 -20.70 3.80 14.18
N PHE A 74 -19.64 4.43 14.70
CA PHE A 74 -18.68 5.16 13.87
C PHE A 74 -17.94 4.24 12.90
N ALA A 75 -17.38 3.12 13.37
CA ALA A 75 -16.71 2.14 12.54
C ALA A 75 -17.68 1.54 11.49
N HIS A 76 -18.91 1.24 11.89
CA HIS A 76 -19.95 0.76 10.97
C HIS A 76 -20.26 1.77 9.86
N ASN A 77 -20.47 3.04 10.20
CA ASN A 77 -20.74 4.09 9.21
C ASN A 77 -19.58 4.27 8.22
N LEU A 78 -18.33 4.17 8.71
CA LEU A 78 -17.15 4.19 7.83
C LEU A 78 -17.15 2.98 6.88
N SER A 79 -17.44 1.78 7.38
CA SER A 79 -17.49 0.57 6.56
C SER A 79 -18.60 0.65 5.51
N GLU A 80 -19.77 1.17 5.86
CA GLU A 80 -20.87 1.40 4.93
C GLU A 80 -20.49 2.41 3.84
N ALA A 81 -19.89 3.55 4.22
CA ALA A 81 -19.45 4.55 3.26
C ALA A 81 -18.43 3.96 2.27
N PHE A 82 -17.51 3.13 2.77
CA PHE A 82 -16.52 2.45 1.94
C PHE A 82 -17.17 1.50 0.93
N VAL A 83 -18.06 0.60 1.40
CA VAL A 83 -18.73 -0.40 0.56
C VAL A 83 -19.68 0.24 -0.46
N LYS A 84 -20.37 1.32 -0.07
CA LYS A 84 -21.26 2.07 -0.97
C LYS A 84 -20.50 2.91 -2.00
N GLY A 85 -19.16 3.02 -1.88
CA GLY A 85 -18.35 3.87 -2.75
C GLY A 85 -18.55 5.36 -2.51
N GLU A 86 -19.01 5.75 -1.31
CA GLU A 86 -19.09 7.13 -0.87
C GLU A 86 -17.71 7.63 -0.44
N LEU A 87 -16.77 7.61 -1.38
CA LEU A 87 -15.37 7.94 -1.20
C LEU A 87 -14.94 8.95 -2.27
N CYS A 88 -14.12 9.93 -1.89
CA CYS A 88 -13.49 10.83 -2.85
C CYS A 88 -12.08 11.22 -2.41
N VAL A 89 -11.19 11.45 -3.36
CA VAL A 89 -9.87 12.05 -3.09
C VAL A 89 -10.02 13.56 -3.18
N GLY A 90 -9.69 14.26 -2.10
CA GLY A 90 -9.64 15.72 -2.08
C GLY A 90 -8.22 16.23 -2.26
N ASP A 91 -8.13 17.51 -2.64
CA ASP A 91 -6.87 18.23 -2.86
C ASP A 91 -5.90 17.52 -3.83
N TRP A 92 -6.45 16.72 -4.75
CA TRP A 92 -5.67 16.02 -5.77
C TRP A 92 -4.96 17.01 -6.70
N ALA A 93 -3.64 16.80 -6.85
CA ALA A 93 -2.80 17.49 -7.81
C ALA A 93 -1.82 16.48 -8.44
N PRO A 94 -1.47 16.65 -9.73
CA PRO A 94 -0.57 15.73 -10.42
C PRO A 94 0.87 15.80 -9.88
N ASP A 95 1.24 16.88 -9.20
CA ASP A 95 2.59 17.10 -8.71
C ASP A 95 3.03 16.03 -7.69
N GLU A 96 4.31 15.65 -7.73
CA GLU A 96 4.92 14.77 -6.73
C GLU A 96 4.92 15.45 -5.35
N GLY A 97 4.56 14.71 -4.31
CA GLY A 97 4.44 15.24 -2.95
C GLY A 97 3.13 15.97 -2.67
N ALA A 98 2.14 15.86 -3.55
CA ALA A 98 0.81 16.42 -3.33
C ALA A 98 0.21 15.90 -2.01
N ARG A 99 -0.23 16.83 -1.15
CA ARG A 99 -0.90 16.51 0.10
C ARG A 99 -2.38 16.33 -0.18
N ILE A 100 -2.77 15.08 -0.35
CA ILE A 100 -4.15 14.70 -0.65
C ILE A 100 -4.82 14.16 0.61
N ASN A 101 -6.14 14.08 0.59
CA ASN A 101 -6.92 13.42 1.63
C ASN A 101 -7.94 12.46 1.03
N LEU A 102 -8.24 11.38 1.76
CA LEU A 102 -9.40 10.55 1.48
C LEU A 102 -10.58 11.09 2.27
N THR A 103 -11.68 11.38 1.60
CA THR A 103 -12.93 11.76 2.24
C THR A 103 -13.91 10.59 2.20
N LEU A 104 -14.42 10.17 3.35
CA LEU A 104 -15.48 9.16 3.48
C LEU A 104 -16.82 9.84 3.79
N GLY A 105 -17.86 9.42 3.09
CA GLY A 105 -19.21 9.99 3.19
C GLY A 105 -19.25 11.47 2.82
N PRO A 106 -18.80 11.88 1.61
CA PRO A 106 -18.77 13.29 1.19
C PRO A 106 -20.16 13.95 1.17
N THR A 107 -21.22 13.16 1.02
CA THR A 107 -22.63 13.60 1.06
C THR A 107 -23.23 13.57 2.46
N SER A 108 -22.50 13.05 3.46
CA SER A 108 -22.98 12.93 4.83
C SER A 108 -22.96 14.29 5.54
N LYS A 109 -23.70 14.39 6.65
CA LYS A 109 -23.70 15.60 7.49
C LYS A 109 -22.33 15.90 8.12
N LYS A 110 -21.47 14.88 8.26
CA LYS A 110 -20.15 14.98 8.86
C LYS A 110 -19.17 14.10 8.07
N PRO A 111 -18.70 14.56 6.91
CA PRO A 111 -17.69 13.84 6.14
C PRO A 111 -16.43 13.64 6.97
N VAL A 112 -15.78 12.49 6.79
CA VAL A 112 -14.53 12.17 7.48
C VAL A 112 -13.38 12.38 6.51
N HIS A 113 -12.53 13.35 6.80
CA HIS A 113 -11.35 13.66 6.00
C HIS A 113 -10.10 13.04 6.63
N ILE A 114 -9.45 12.15 5.89
CA ILE A 114 -8.26 11.42 6.34
C ILE A 114 -7.06 11.91 5.51
N PRO A 115 -6.11 12.65 6.09
CA PRO A 115 -4.92 13.10 5.38
C PRO A 115 -4.05 11.91 5.00
N LEU A 116 -3.53 11.94 3.78
CA LEU A 116 -2.73 10.87 3.20
C LEU A 116 -1.28 11.33 3.03
N VAL A 117 -0.34 10.42 3.27
CA VAL A 117 1.10 10.66 3.08
C VAL A 117 1.58 9.83 1.90
N GLU A 118 2.22 10.46 0.93
CA GLU A 118 2.78 9.79 -0.24
C GLU A 118 3.90 8.83 0.17
N LEU A 119 3.88 7.63 -0.40
CA LEU A 119 4.91 6.61 -0.22
C LEU A 119 6.06 6.85 -1.20
N SER A 120 7.28 6.53 -0.78
CA SER A 120 8.40 6.48 -1.73
C SER A 120 8.16 5.41 -2.80
N ALA A 121 8.75 5.56 -3.98
CA ALA A 121 8.64 4.57 -5.06
C ALA A 121 9.01 3.14 -4.60
N LYS A 122 10.00 3.01 -3.71
CA LYS A 122 10.41 1.73 -3.13
C LYS A 122 9.32 1.12 -2.24
N GLU A 123 8.72 1.92 -1.36
CA GLU A 123 7.64 1.46 -0.47
C GLU A 123 6.37 1.14 -1.26
N ALA A 124 6.02 1.98 -2.23
CA ALA A 124 4.89 1.77 -3.14
C ALA A 124 5.04 0.45 -3.92
N ALA A 125 6.21 0.22 -4.54
CA ALA A 125 6.50 -1.03 -5.25
C ALA A 125 6.44 -2.24 -4.30
N SER A 126 7.07 -2.14 -3.12
CA SER A 126 7.03 -3.21 -2.11
C SER A 126 5.60 -3.54 -1.68
N HIS A 127 4.76 -2.52 -1.48
CA HIS A 127 3.38 -2.69 -1.08
C HIS A 127 2.55 -3.32 -2.21
N ALA A 128 2.65 -2.79 -3.43
CA ALA A 128 1.95 -3.32 -4.59
C ALA A 128 2.32 -4.80 -4.86
N THR A 129 3.60 -5.16 -4.77
CA THR A 129 4.04 -6.55 -4.90
C THR A 129 3.47 -7.44 -3.79
N SER A 130 3.42 -6.95 -2.55
CA SER A 130 2.82 -7.69 -1.44
C SER A 130 1.33 -8.00 -1.68
N ILE A 131 0.56 -7.00 -2.13
CA ILE A 131 -0.86 -7.16 -2.44
C ILE A 131 -1.05 -8.11 -3.62
N LEU A 132 -0.29 -7.94 -4.71
CA LEU A 132 -0.33 -8.84 -5.86
C LEU A 132 0.04 -10.28 -5.49
N SER A 133 1.01 -10.48 -4.60
CA SER A 133 1.36 -11.79 -4.09
C SER A 133 0.21 -12.42 -3.31
N ALA A 134 -0.47 -11.67 -2.43
CA ALA A 134 -1.63 -12.16 -1.70
C ALA A 134 -2.77 -12.56 -2.65
N ILE A 135 -3.06 -11.72 -3.64
CA ILE A 135 -4.05 -12.00 -4.68
C ILE A 135 -3.67 -13.25 -5.50
N ALA A 136 -2.39 -13.39 -5.87
CA ALA A 136 -1.90 -14.53 -6.64
C ALA A 136 -2.02 -15.86 -5.86
N LEU A 137 -1.71 -15.84 -4.55
CA LEU A 137 -1.90 -17.01 -3.67
C LEU A 137 -3.38 -17.41 -3.59
N GLN A 138 -4.29 -16.44 -3.46
CA GLN A 138 -5.73 -16.71 -3.51
C GLN A 138 -6.15 -17.30 -4.87
N ALA A 139 -5.63 -16.75 -5.97
CA ALA A 139 -5.90 -17.24 -7.31
C ALA A 139 -5.33 -18.66 -7.55
N GLN A 140 -4.23 -19.04 -6.91
CA GLN A 140 -3.62 -20.37 -7.04
C GLN A 140 -4.59 -21.48 -6.63
N SER A 141 -5.31 -21.28 -5.51
CA SER A 141 -6.38 -22.19 -5.07
C SER A 141 -7.52 -22.33 -6.10
N ARG A 142 -7.67 -21.34 -6.98
CA ARG A 142 -8.69 -21.24 -8.03
C ARG A 142 -8.12 -21.59 -9.41
N LYS A 143 -7.08 -22.42 -9.49
CA LYS A 143 -6.39 -22.80 -10.74
C LYS A 143 -5.85 -21.58 -11.50
N CYS A 144 -5.24 -20.65 -10.76
CA CYS A 144 -4.70 -19.39 -11.27
C CYS A 144 -5.75 -18.47 -11.93
N ARG A 145 -6.99 -18.49 -11.43
CA ARG A 145 -8.07 -17.60 -11.89
C ARG A 145 -8.58 -16.74 -10.75
N LEU A 146 -8.66 -15.42 -10.95
CA LEU A 146 -9.27 -14.51 -9.96
C LEU A 146 -10.76 -14.80 -9.79
N HIS A 147 -11.45 -14.98 -10.91
CA HIS A 147 -12.87 -15.31 -10.98
C HIS A 147 -13.05 -16.61 -11.77
N PRO A 148 -13.16 -17.78 -11.10
CA PRO A 148 -13.46 -19.01 -11.80
C PRO A 148 -14.88 -18.93 -12.39
N PRO A 149 -15.12 -19.49 -13.59
CA PRO A 149 -16.46 -19.53 -14.17
C PRO A 149 -17.39 -20.31 -13.24
N SER A 150 -18.52 -19.72 -12.88
CA SER A 150 -19.57 -20.32 -12.06
C SER A 150 -20.19 -21.56 -12.72
N PHE A 151 -20.09 -21.64 -14.05
CA PHE A 151 -20.47 -22.81 -14.84
C PHE A 151 -19.22 -23.41 -15.50
N SER A 152 -18.46 -24.19 -14.75
CA SER A 152 -17.64 -25.21 -15.41
C SER A 152 -18.62 -26.27 -15.91
N ALA A 153 -18.98 -26.22 -17.19
CA ALA A 153 -19.62 -27.35 -17.84
C ALA A 153 -18.78 -28.58 -17.48
N GLN A 154 -19.34 -29.45 -16.64
CA GLN A 154 -18.82 -30.81 -16.53
C GLN A 154 -18.95 -31.34 -17.94
N THR A 155 -17.82 -31.43 -18.65
CA THR A 155 -17.75 -32.26 -19.85
C THR A 155 -18.18 -33.64 -19.37
N ALA A 156 -19.43 -33.97 -19.65
CA ALA A 156 -19.93 -35.32 -19.57
C ALA A 156 -18.92 -36.15 -20.35
N VAL A 157 -18.17 -36.98 -19.64
CA VAL A 157 -17.39 -38.04 -20.23
C VAL A 157 -18.42 -38.89 -20.96
N THR A 158 -18.53 -38.70 -22.27
CA THR A 158 -19.32 -39.55 -23.14
C THR A 158 -18.69 -40.94 -23.03
N ALA A 159 -19.30 -41.76 -22.19
CA ALA A 159 -19.00 -43.18 -22.13
C ALA A 159 -19.29 -43.76 -23.52
N GLY A 160 -18.23 -44.28 -24.12
CA GLY A 160 -18.14 -45.33 -25.14
C GLY A 160 -19.28 -45.50 -26.16
N PRO A 161 -18.98 -45.51 -27.48
CA PRO A 161 -19.94 -45.97 -28.47
C PRO A 161 -20.21 -47.48 -28.28
N SER A 162 -21.43 -47.82 -27.89
CA SER A 162 -21.95 -49.19 -27.90
C SER A 162 -22.32 -49.61 -29.33
N HIS A 163 -21.79 -50.77 -29.73
CA HIS A 163 -21.92 -51.48 -30.99
C HIS A 163 -23.26 -51.41 -31.75
N ALA A 164 -23.19 -51.17 -33.07
CA ALA A 164 -24.07 -51.78 -34.06
C ALA A 164 -23.23 -52.29 -35.25
N LYS A 165 -23.57 -53.49 -35.72
CA LYS A 165 -22.79 -54.37 -36.61
C LYS A 165 -22.96 -53.99 -38.09
N SER A 166 -21.87 -54.05 -38.88
CA SER A 166 -21.85 -54.50 -40.29
C SER A 166 -20.38 -54.68 -40.73
N VAL A 167 -19.84 -55.91 -40.82
CA VAL A 167 -19.52 -56.64 -42.07
C VAL A 167 -18.77 -55.75 -43.07
N THR A 168 -17.47 -55.89 -43.35
CA THR A 168 -16.81 -56.97 -44.13
C THR A 168 -15.27 -56.77 -44.12
N GLN A 169 -14.52 -57.83 -44.53
CA GLN A 169 -13.10 -57.89 -44.96
C GLN A 169 -12.01 -58.35 -43.96
N VAL A 170 -11.90 -59.68 -43.87
CA VAL A 170 -10.75 -60.55 -44.25
C VAL A 170 -9.39 -59.86 -44.55
N HIS A 171 -8.39 -60.05 -43.68
CA HIS A 171 -7.18 -60.87 -43.88
C HIS A 171 -6.17 -60.71 -42.71
N SER A 172 -5.46 -61.80 -42.44
CA SER A 172 -4.77 -62.17 -41.19
C SER A 172 -3.25 -61.76 -41.16
N PRO A 173 -2.40 -62.18 -40.19
CA PRO A 173 -1.42 -61.34 -39.45
C PRO A 173 0.05 -61.82 -39.75
N PRO A 174 1.14 -61.71 -38.92
CA PRO A 174 1.28 -61.27 -37.51
C PRO A 174 2.60 -60.61 -37.02
N LYS A 175 2.62 -60.27 -35.70
CA LYS A 175 3.73 -60.29 -34.72
C LYS A 175 4.88 -59.24 -34.85
N LYS A 176 5.04 -58.43 -33.78
CA LYS A 176 6.04 -58.67 -32.71
C LYS A 176 5.80 -57.79 -31.48
N ALA A 177 5.98 -58.41 -30.33
CA ALA A 177 5.91 -57.86 -28.99
C ALA A 177 7.19 -57.09 -28.62
N HIS A 178 7.10 -56.14 -27.69
CA HIS A 178 8.04 -55.98 -26.57
C HIS A 178 7.43 -55.07 -25.49
N THR A 179 7.39 -55.61 -24.27
CA THR A 179 7.11 -54.95 -22.98
C THR A 179 8.46 -54.70 -22.26
N PRO A 180 8.49 -54.13 -21.04
CA PRO A 180 8.79 -52.72 -20.68
C PRO A 180 10.19 -52.51 -20.04
N ALA A 181 10.64 -51.26 -19.88
CA ALA A 181 11.65 -50.94 -18.85
C ALA A 181 11.69 -49.45 -18.47
N SER A 182 11.66 -49.20 -17.16
CA SER A 182 11.96 -47.94 -16.47
C SER A 182 13.34 -47.37 -16.81
N ALA A 183 13.46 -46.04 -16.82
CA ALA A 183 14.63 -45.35 -16.28
C ALA A 183 14.29 -43.90 -15.89
N SER A 184 14.64 -43.59 -14.64
CA SER A 184 14.64 -42.29 -13.98
C SER A 184 15.69 -41.36 -14.60
N THR A 185 15.40 -40.06 -14.77
CA THR A 185 16.45 -39.04 -14.88
C THR A 185 15.94 -37.71 -14.34
N ALA A 186 16.41 -37.35 -13.14
CA ALA A 186 16.32 -36.02 -12.56
C ALA A 186 17.52 -35.16 -13.03
N PRO A 187 17.38 -33.84 -13.23
CA PRO A 187 18.52 -32.96 -13.52
C PRO A 187 19.19 -32.40 -12.24
N PRO A 188 20.53 -32.36 -12.16
CA PRO A 188 21.28 -31.79 -11.04
C PRO A 188 21.78 -30.39 -11.37
N GLN A 189 21.04 -29.32 -11.05
CA GLN A 189 21.56 -27.94 -11.20
C GLN A 189 21.16 -26.92 -10.11
N VAL A 190 20.34 -27.29 -9.11
CA VAL A 190 19.83 -26.31 -8.12
C VAL A 190 20.74 -26.16 -6.89
N GLU A 191 21.61 -27.12 -6.61
CA GLU A 191 22.41 -27.13 -5.37
C GLU A 191 23.59 -26.14 -5.38
N ASP A 192 24.19 -25.88 -6.55
CA ASP A 192 25.40 -25.04 -6.64
C ASP A 192 25.08 -23.54 -6.53
N GLU A 193 23.97 -23.08 -7.10
CA GLU A 193 23.53 -21.69 -6.95
C GLU A 193 23.09 -21.37 -5.51
N THR A 194 22.42 -22.32 -4.85
CA THR A 194 21.96 -22.16 -3.47
C THR A 194 23.16 -22.07 -2.50
N ARG A 195 24.22 -22.85 -2.75
CA ARG A 195 25.46 -22.82 -1.96
C ARG A 195 26.27 -21.54 -2.20
N ALA A 196 26.30 -21.04 -3.43
CA ALA A 196 26.93 -19.76 -3.76
C ALA A 196 26.20 -18.57 -3.11
N ALA A 197 24.86 -18.59 -3.10
CA ALA A 197 24.05 -17.57 -2.44
C ALA A 197 24.27 -17.54 -0.91
N GLN A 198 24.31 -18.70 -0.26
CA GLN A 198 24.55 -18.79 1.19
C GLN A 198 25.94 -18.28 1.60
N ARG A 199 26.98 -18.49 0.76
CA ARG A 199 28.32 -17.95 1.02
C ARG A 199 28.36 -16.42 0.95
N LYS A 200 27.64 -15.82 -0.01
CA LYS A 200 27.53 -14.35 -0.13
C LYS A 200 26.80 -13.73 1.05
N ILE A 201 25.72 -14.35 1.52
CA ILE A 201 24.97 -13.87 2.70
C ILE A 201 25.87 -13.87 3.94
N LYS A 202 26.59 -14.96 4.20
CA LYS A 202 27.52 -15.04 5.34
C LYS A 202 28.66 -14.02 5.26
N ALA A 203 29.20 -13.77 4.06
CA ALA A 203 30.24 -12.75 3.89
C ALA A 203 29.72 -11.34 4.20
N LEU A 204 28.53 -10.99 3.72
CA LEU A 204 27.90 -9.68 3.93
C LEU A 204 27.50 -9.45 5.40
N GLU A 205 27.09 -10.50 6.12
CA GLU A 205 26.79 -10.40 7.55
C GLU A 205 28.03 -10.08 8.39
N VAL A 206 29.18 -10.69 8.07
CA VAL A 206 30.45 -10.40 8.75
C VAL A 206 30.90 -8.96 8.50
N GLU A 207 30.75 -8.46 7.26
CA GLU A 207 31.09 -7.08 6.92
C GLU A 207 30.18 -6.07 7.65
N LEU A 208 28.87 -6.34 7.73
CA LEU A 208 27.92 -5.51 8.47
C LEU A 208 28.20 -5.47 9.98
N GLN A 209 28.65 -6.59 10.56
CA GLN A 209 29.06 -6.61 11.97
C GLN A 209 30.32 -5.78 12.20
N HIS A 210 31.29 -5.82 11.28
CA HIS A 210 32.51 -5.01 11.38
C HIS A 210 32.21 -3.50 11.27
N VAL A 211 31.32 -3.10 10.35
CA VAL A 211 30.87 -1.70 10.23
C VAL A 211 30.08 -1.23 11.45
N LYS A 212 29.23 -2.09 12.03
CA LYS A 212 28.49 -1.77 13.27
C LYS A 212 29.44 -1.63 14.47
N ALA A 213 30.46 -2.47 14.59
CA ALA A 213 31.46 -2.37 15.65
C ALA A 213 32.29 -1.09 15.51
N ALA A 214 32.71 -0.71 14.30
CA ALA A 214 33.45 0.52 14.04
C ALA A 214 32.64 1.79 14.34
N LYS A 215 31.32 1.79 14.08
CA LYS A 215 30.44 2.91 14.43
C LYS A 215 30.20 3.03 15.94
N LYS A 216 30.21 1.92 16.68
CA LYS A 216 30.00 1.90 18.14
C LYS A 216 31.24 2.35 18.93
N ALA A 217 32.44 2.29 18.32
CA ALA A 217 33.69 2.74 18.94
C ALA A 217 33.93 4.27 18.83
N LYS A 218 33.18 4.99 17.98
CA LYS A 218 33.38 6.43 17.74
C LYS A 218 32.55 7.37 18.63
N SER A 219 31.82 6.85 19.63
CA SER A 219 30.89 7.64 20.46
C SER A 219 31.11 7.59 21.98
N LYS A 220 32.34 7.27 22.45
CA LYS A 220 32.79 7.50 23.84
C LYS A 220 34.16 8.20 23.76
N SER A 221 34.36 9.46 24.13
CA SER A 221 34.49 10.03 25.50
C SER A 221 34.73 11.59 25.40
N PRO A 222 35.07 12.39 26.46
CA PRO A 222 34.24 13.53 26.90
C PRO A 222 34.96 14.91 27.10
N SER A 223 34.17 15.94 27.48
CA SER A 223 34.46 17.09 28.39
C SER A 223 35.06 18.43 27.90
N SER A 224 34.50 19.50 28.52
CA SER A 224 34.99 20.89 28.75
C SER A 224 34.87 21.89 27.57
N GLU A 225 34.42 23.14 27.70
CA GLU A 225 34.92 24.24 28.56
C GLU A 225 33.99 25.50 28.52
N VAL A 226 34.29 26.49 29.37
CA VAL A 226 33.45 27.54 29.98
C VAL A 226 33.69 28.96 29.39
N GLU A 227 32.60 29.73 29.15
CA GLU A 227 32.41 31.22 29.07
C GLU A 227 33.33 32.13 28.19
N PRO A 228 33.05 33.45 27.96
CA PRO A 228 32.04 34.38 28.52
C PRO A 228 31.20 35.26 27.53
N LYS A 229 30.23 35.98 28.11
CA LYS A 229 29.32 37.01 27.53
C LYS A 229 30.01 38.30 27.02
N PRO A 230 29.31 39.10 26.20
CA PRO A 230 29.18 40.53 26.49
C PRO A 230 27.74 41.10 26.40
N LEU A 231 27.62 42.34 26.88
CA LEU A 231 26.43 43.07 27.27
C LEU A 231 25.52 43.61 26.14
N ALA A 232 24.28 43.86 26.57
CA ALA A 232 23.10 44.48 25.96
C ALA A 232 23.26 45.67 24.99
N THR A 233 22.41 45.67 23.95
CA THR A 233 21.70 46.87 23.44
C THR A 233 20.27 46.48 23.03
N ARG A 234 19.26 47.19 23.57
CA ARG A 234 17.83 46.97 23.26
C ARG A 234 17.49 47.44 21.84
N PRO A 235 16.76 46.65 21.03
CA PRO A 235 16.27 47.11 19.72
C PRO A 235 14.99 47.97 19.86
N PRO A 236 14.78 48.97 19.00
CA PRO A 236 13.53 49.74 18.96
C PRO A 236 12.35 48.84 18.51
N LYS A 237 11.19 49.06 19.12
CA LYS A 237 9.95 48.33 18.85
C LYS A 237 9.56 48.46 17.37
N GLY A 238 9.29 47.33 16.70
CA GLY A 238 8.73 47.29 15.34
C GLY A 238 9.47 46.41 14.33
N ALA A 239 10.61 45.80 14.69
CA ALA A 239 11.33 44.89 13.81
C ALA A 239 10.78 43.45 13.90
N SER A 240 10.36 42.90 12.77
CA SER A 240 9.83 41.54 12.61
C SER A 240 10.87 40.49 13.02
N LEU A 241 10.57 39.68 14.05
CA LEU A 241 11.48 38.68 14.65
C LEU A 241 11.57 37.35 13.88
N ALA A 242 10.96 37.22 12.70
CA ALA A 242 10.90 35.94 12.00
C ALA A 242 11.85 35.79 10.80
N ASN A 243 12.52 36.85 10.33
CA ASN A 243 13.45 36.71 9.19
C ASN A 243 14.45 37.89 9.03
N PRO A 244 15.69 37.79 9.54
CA PRO A 244 16.64 38.91 9.53
C PRO A 244 17.16 39.29 8.12
N HIS A 245 16.92 38.48 7.09
CA HIS A 245 17.39 38.75 5.71
C HIS A 245 16.31 39.25 4.74
N LYS A 246 15.04 39.40 5.15
CA LYS A 246 13.99 39.91 4.27
C LYS A 246 13.84 41.42 4.43
N LYS A 247 14.42 42.18 3.50
CA LYS A 247 14.12 43.60 3.31
C LYS A 247 12.63 43.77 3.01
N ALA A 248 11.96 44.64 3.77
CA ALA A 248 10.56 45.00 3.54
C ALA A 248 10.40 45.62 2.15
N ARG A 249 9.42 45.16 1.37
CA ARG A 249 9.10 45.72 0.05
C ARG A 249 8.46 47.10 0.27
N LYS A 250 9.05 48.12 -0.35
CA LYS A 250 8.52 49.49 -0.33
C LYS A 250 7.32 49.52 -1.28
N TYR A 251 6.13 49.75 -0.75
CA TYR A 251 4.94 49.99 -1.57
C TYR A 251 5.08 51.36 -2.22
N GLN A 252 4.90 51.41 -3.54
CA GLN A 252 4.77 52.63 -4.32
C GLN A 252 3.27 52.85 -4.55
N GLU A 253 2.82 54.07 -4.29
CA GLU A 253 1.42 54.48 -4.45
C GLU A 253 1.08 54.44 -5.94
N VAL A 254 0.01 53.73 -6.30
CA VAL A 254 -0.49 53.64 -7.67
C VAL A 254 -1.45 54.80 -7.87
N GLU A 255 -1.04 55.80 -8.63
CA GLU A 255 -1.93 56.84 -9.14
C GLU A 255 -2.79 56.25 -10.26
N PHE A 256 -4.11 56.35 -10.14
CA PHE A 256 -5.05 56.03 -11.20
C PHE A 256 -5.41 57.33 -11.90
N GLU A 257 -5.02 57.48 -13.18
CA GLU A 257 -5.59 58.49 -14.05
C GLU A 257 -7.08 58.17 -14.27
N SER A 258 -7.92 59.12 -13.90
CA SER A 258 -9.36 59.09 -14.15
C SER A 258 -9.58 59.39 -15.62
N ASP A 259 -9.95 58.39 -16.40
CA ASP A 259 -10.39 58.59 -17.79
C ASP A 259 -11.85 59.07 -17.76
N GLY A 260 -12.08 60.26 -18.28
CA GLY A 260 -13.37 60.88 -18.43
C GLY A 260 -13.51 61.39 -19.87
N ASP A 261 -14.33 60.70 -20.66
CA ASP A 261 -15.40 61.20 -21.56
C ASP A 261 -16.00 60.04 -22.37
#